data_AF-A0A2L0EXH3-F1
#
_entry.id   AF-A0A2L0EXH3-F1
#
_cell.length_a   1.000
_cell.length_b   1.000
_cell.length_c   1.000
_cell.angle_alpha   90.00
_cell.angle_beta   90.00
_cell.angle_gamma   90.00
#
_symmetry.space_group_name_H-M   'P 1'
#
loop_
_entity.id
_entity.type
_entity.pdbx_description
1 polymer ?
#
loop_
_entity_poly.entity_id
_entity_poly.type
_entity_poly.pdbx_seq_one_letter_code
_entity_poly.pdbx_strand_id
1 'polypeptide(L)'
;MPMLTINQGRGVAAALRLVALSMLATWVPIGCSSPVPPDNLPEPDPSQLILLYSGAPEYAPRCDPHGDGNLLWEGWVGTPGQEECEPCTCGPARCVLSHTVDVHSSSVCALSDLVSRIDPGSSWNGTCFPLPDPIPSDAYAFVTIHPPLVTDCQPIPEVPALRHTNMNFVRACGPDIDVVLTGFSRCYPPQPNGECWAGHEIQWEFPLYNDTRACSPCSCGEPSGGDCRVQTTLHSQVDCSEDLGTVLMSGLDKPLCTNTIQGRIGAVRSIFLKDDATCAPSTDSTVVSGTIEPGDTHVLCCNR
;
A
#
# COMPACT_ATOMS: atom_id res chain seq x y z
N MET A 1 13.16 -15.26 -74.79
CA MET A 1 14.15 -16.04 -74.02
C MET A 1 13.47 -16.61 -72.78
N PRO A 2 13.84 -17.84 -72.38
CA PRO A 2 12.96 -18.95 -71.99
C PRO A 2 12.52 -18.88 -70.50
N MET A 3 11.42 -19.49 -70.03
CA MET A 3 11.00 -20.92 -69.98
C MET A 3 11.60 -21.72 -68.80
N LEU A 4 10.71 -22.49 -68.14
CA LEU A 4 10.88 -23.64 -67.22
C LEU A 4 10.89 -23.32 -65.70
N THR A 5 9.88 -23.64 -64.87
CA THR A 5 9.13 -24.87 -64.49
C THR A 5 9.79 -25.79 -63.44
N ILE A 6 9.03 -26.01 -62.34
CA ILE A 6 8.68 -27.31 -61.67
C ILE A 6 9.90 -28.04 -61.00
N ASN A 7 9.92 -28.47 -59.73
CA ASN A 7 8.99 -29.38 -59.04
C ASN A 7 9.38 -29.62 -57.55
N GLN A 8 8.35 -29.93 -56.76
CA GLN A 8 8.20 -30.88 -55.64
C GLN A 8 9.38 -31.48 -54.85
N GLY A 9 9.17 -31.50 -53.52
CA GLY A 9 9.58 -32.54 -52.56
C GLY A 9 9.13 -32.15 -51.15
N ARG A 10 7.90 -32.42 -50.71
CA ARG A 10 7.44 -33.63 -49.97
C ARG A 10 8.37 -34.09 -48.84
N GLY A 11 7.91 -33.87 -47.60
CA GLY A 11 8.40 -34.46 -46.34
C GLY A 11 7.62 -33.83 -45.18
N VAL A 12 6.34 -34.17 -45.00
CA VAL A 12 5.87 -35.10 -43.96
C VAL A 12 6.61 -34.93 -42.64
N ALA A 13 6.08 -34.07 -41.78
CA ALA A 13 6.22 -34.19 -40.33
C ALA A 13 4.84 -33.88 -39.72
N ALA A 14 4.11 -34.95 -39.45
CA ALA A 14 2.92 -34.92 -38.61
C ALA A 14 3.37 -34.57 -37.18
N ALA A 15 3.03 -33.37 -36.73
CA ALA A 15 3.03 -33.03 -35.31
C ALA A 15 1.58 -32.81 -34.91
N LEU A 16 1.08 -33.73 -34.09
CA LEU A 16 -0.23 -33.69 -33.47
C LEU A 16 -0.50 -32.28 -32.92
N ARG A 17 -1.50 -31.59 -33.47
CA ARG A 17 -2.17 -30.51 -32.75
C ARG A 17 -2.98 -31.18 -31.62
N LEU A 18 -2.41 -31.23 -30.42
CA LEU A 18 -3.23 -31.40 -29.22
C LEU A 18 -4.23 -30.26 -29.20
N VAL A 19 -5.50 -30.60 -29.33
CA VAL A 19 -6.61 -29.72 -29.00
C VAL A 19 -6.54 -29.51 -27.49
N ALA A 20 -6.06 -28.35 -27.08
CA ALA A 20 -6.28 -27.86 -25.73
C ALA A 20 -7.78 -27.65 -25.57
N LEU A 21 -8.45 -28.61 -24.94
CA LEU A 21 -9.77 -28.39 -24.35
C LEU A 21 -9.55 -27.41 -23.19
N SER A 22 -9.68 -26.13 -23.50
CA SER A 22 -9.87 -25.09 -22.50
C SER A 22 -11.16 -25.44 -21.75
N MET A 23 -11.05 -25.90 -20.51
CA MET A 23 -12.19 -25.95 -19.60
C MET A 23 -12.61 -24.49 -19.37
N LEU A 24 -13.62 -24.08 -20.12
CA LEU A 24 -14.39 -22.87 -19.87
C LEU A 24 -15.10 -23.07 -18.53
N ALA A 25 -14.47 -22.66 -17.43
CA ALA A 25 -15.15 -22.47 -16.15
C ALA A 25 -16.01 -21.20 -16.25
N THR A 26 -17.03 -21.25 -17.10
CA THR A 26 -18.03 -20.21 -17.20
C THR A 26 -18.90 -20.26 -15.95
N TRP A 27 -18.96 -19.14 -15.24
CA TRP A 27 -20.00 -18.83 -14.26
C TRP A 27 -21.38 -18.93 -14.93
N VAL A 28 -21.94 -20.13 -15.03
CA VAL A 28 -23.29 -20.34 -15.55
C VAL A 28 -24.09 -20.98 -14.42
N PRO A 29 -25.18 -20.34 -13.95
CA PRO A 29 -26.14 -21.03 -13.12
C PRO A 29 -26.70 -22.18 -13.95
N ILE A 30 -26.29 -23.41 -13.63
CA ILE A 30 -26.88 -24.59 -14.24
C ILE A 30 -28.19 -24.80 -13.50
N GLY A 31 -29.32 -24.52 -14.18
CA GLY A 31 -30.62 -24.86 -13.63
C GLY A 31 -30.71 -26.38 -13.47
N CYS A 32 -30.85 -26.87 -12.24
CA CYS A 32 -31.08 -28.29 -12.00
C CYS A 32 -32.47 -28.66 -12.51
N SER A 33 -32.56 -29.43 -13.59
CA SER A 33 -33.82 -30.11 -13.95
C SER A 33 -33.96 -31.36 -13.07
N SER A 34 -34.51 -31.22 -11.86
CA SER A 34 -34.87 -32.40 -11.06
C SER A 34 -36.14 -33.03 -11.65
N PRO A 35 -36.19 -34.37 -11.82
CA PRO A 35 -37.41 -35.08 -12.18
C PRO A 35 -38.44 -35.09 -11.04
N VAL A 36 -38.07 -34.62 -9.85
CA VAL A 36 -38.94 -34.51 -8.68
C VAL A 36 -39.54 -33.09 -8.62
N PRO A 37 -40.86 -32.95 -8.46
CA PRO A 37 -41.49 -31.65 -8.23
C PRO A 37 -40.88 -30.97 -6.99
N PRO A 38 -40.65 -29.64 -7.00
CA PRO A 38 -39.97 -28.93 -5.91
C PRO A 38 -40.64 -29.11 -4.54
N ASP A 39 -41.96 -29.34 -4.50
CA ASP A 39 -42.72 -29.59 -3.27
C ASP A 39 -42.43 -30.95 -2.60
N ASN A 40 -41.72 -31.86 -3.26
CA ASN A 40 -41.37 -33.19 -2.75
C ASN A 40 -39.86 -33.37 -2.50
N LEU A 41 -39.05 -32.31 -2.66
CA LEU A 41 -37.63 -32.38 -2.32
C LEU A 41 -37.47 -32.33 -0.79
N PRO A 42 -36.52 -33.09 -0.22
CA PRO A 42 -36.25 -33.03 1.21
C PRO A 42 -35.75 -31.64 1.61
N GLU A 43 -35.98 -31.26 2.88
CA GLU A 43 -35.37 -30.05 3.46
C GLU A 43 -33.90 -30.31 3.80
N PRO A 44 -33.01 -29.30 3.62
CA PRO A 44 -31.60 -29.43 3.95
C PRO A 44 -31.38 -29.50 5.47
N ASP A 45 -30.37 -30.26 5.89
CA ASP A 45 -29.94 -30.29 7.29
C ASP A 45 -29.35 -28.92 7.69
N PRO A 46 -29.94 -28.21 8.67
CA PRO A 46 -29.48 -26.88 9.06
C PRO A 46 -28.04 -26.86 9.60
N SER A 47 -27.51 -27.99 10.08
CA SER A 47 -26.11 -28.10 10.51
C SER A 47 -25.11 -28.05 9.36
N GLN A 48 -25.56 -28.26 8.12
CA GLN A 48 -24.75 -28.19 6.90
C GLN A 48 -24.83 -26.85 6.18
N LEU A 49 -25.46 -25.84 6.81
CA LEU A 49 -25.57 -24.51 6.23
C LEU A 49 -24.18 -23.88 6.07
N ILE A 50 -23.94 -23.37 4.86
CA ILE A 50 -22.75 -22.60 4.48
C ILE A 50 -23.22 -21.19 4.12
N LEU A 51 -22.58 -20.19 4.72
CA LEU A 51 -22.79 -18.80 4.38
C LEU A 51 -21.68 -18.36 3.43
N LEU A 52 -22.04 -18.08 2.18
CA LEU A 52 -21.11 -17.79 1.09
C LEU A 52 -21.12 -16.30 0.74
N TYR A 53 -19.97 -15.65 0.90
CA TYR A 53 -19.69 -14.32 0.34
C TYR A 53 -18.98 -14.48 -1.00
N SER A 54 -19.32 -13.62 -1.96
CA SER A 54 -18.59 -13.47 -3.22
C SER A 54 -18.50 -11.99 -3.57
N GLY A 55 -17.29 -11.47 -3.77
CA GLY A 55 -17.08 -10.07 -4.10
C GLY A 55 -15.62 -9.63 -3.91
N ALA A 56 -15.43 -8.38 -3.51
CA ALA A 56 -14.10 -7.85 -3.24
C ALA A 56 -13.69 -8.15 -1.78
N PRO A 57 -12.43 -8.57 -1.55
CA PRO A 57 -12.00 -9.07 -0.24
C PRO A 57 -12.11 -8.03 0.89
N GLU A 58 -11.99 -6.73 0.59
CA GLU A 58 -12.11 -5.65 1.56
C GLU A 58 -13.53 -5.47 2.13
N TYR A 59 -14.56 -5.96 1.42
CA TYR A 59 -15.95 -5.96 1.89
C TYR A 59 -16.39 -7.33 2.40
N ALA A 60 -15.52 -8.35 2.36
CA ALA A 60 -15.85 -9.69 2.81
C ALA A 60 -16.05 -9.69 4.34
N PRO A 61 -17.27 -10.00 4.84
CA PRO A 61 -17.49 -10.05 6.29
C PRO A 61 -16.63 -11.15 6.92
N ARG A 62 -16.25 -10.97 8.18
CA ARG A 62 -15.57 -12.02 8.95
C ARG A 62 -16.58 -13.10 9.35
N CYS A 63 -16.13 -14.36 9.38
CA CYS A 63 -16.97 -15.46 9.87
C CYS A 63 -17.24 -15.33 11.37
N ASP A 64 -16.23 -14.92 12.14
CA ASP A 64 -16.38 -14.59 13.56
C ASP A 64 -15.82 -13.17 13.81
N PRO A 65 -16.60 -12.25 14.40
CA PRO A 65 -16.11 -10.92 14.75
C PRO A 65 -14.96 -10.93 15.77
N HIS A 66 -14.86 -12.00 16.57
CA HIS A 66 -13.93 -12.13 17.70
C HIS A 66 -12.74 -13.07 17.43
N GLY A 67 -12.66 -13.70 16.25
CA GLY A 67 -11.58 -14.62 15.88
C GLY A 67 -11.77 -15.25 14.49
N ASP A 68 -11.04 -16.33 14.20
CA ASP A 68 -11.20 -17.13 12.98
C ASP A 68 -12.19 -18.30 13.18
N GLY A 69 -13.05 -18.21 14.21
CA GLY A 69 -14.10 -19.18 14.44
C GLY A 69 -15.00 -19.34 13.21
N ASN A 70 -15.35 -20.58 12.87
CA ASN A 70 -16.29 -20.92 11.80
C ASN A 70 -15.88 -20.57 10.36
N LEU A 71 -14.64 -20.18 10.08
CA LEU A 71 -14.13 -20.14 8.70
C LEU A 71 -14.02 -21.56 8.16
N LEU A 72 -14.71 -21.86 7.05
CA LEU A 72 -14.60 -23.14 6.36
C LEU A 72 -13.48 -23.10 5.32
N TRP A 73 -13.50 -22.07 4.47
CA TRP A 73 -12.50 -21.84 3.43
C TRP A 73 -12.65 -20.44 2.82
N GLU A 74 -11.58 -19.95 2.20
CA GLU A 74 -11.56 -18.73 1.41
C GLU A 74 -10.55 -18.85 0.26
N GLY A 75 -10.75 -18.05 -0.78
CA GLY A 75 -9.86 -18.04 -1.94
C GLY A 75 -10.48 -17.30 -3.12
N TRP A 76 -9.99 -17.59 -4.32
CA TRP A 76 -10.40 -16.90 -5.54
C TRP A 76 -11.09 -17.84 -6.51
N VAL A 77 -12.15 -17.37 -7.16
CA VAL A 77 -12.88 -18.14 -8.17
C VAL A 77 -13.02 -17.32 -9.44
N GLY A 78 -13.00 -17.97 -10.61
CA GLY A 78 -13.07 -17.29 -11.90
C GLY A 78 -11.99 -17.78 -12.85
N THR A 79 -11.61 -16.94 -13.81
CA THR A 79 -10.56 -17.27 -14.77
C THR A 79 -9.29 -16.52 -14.39
N PRO A 80 -8.22 -17.21 -13.96
CA PRO A 80 -6.93 -16.58 -13.70
C PRO A 80 -6.47 -15.71 -14.87
N GLY A 81 -6.33 -14.40 -14.64
CA GLY A 81 -5.83 -13.46 -15.63
C GLY A 81 -4.30 -13.34 -15.62
N GLN A 82 -3.78 -12.53 -16.56
CA GLN A 82 -2.50 -11.85 -16.32
C GLN A 82 -2.77 -10.78 -15.27
N GLU A 83 -2.63 -11.15 -14.00
CA GLU A 83 -2.87 -10.23 -12.91
C GLU A 83 -1.74 -9.20 -12.84
N GLU A 84 -2.13 -7.94 -12.64
CA GLU A 84 -1.24 -6.80 -12.50
C GLU A 84 -1.26 -6.33 -11.04
N CYS A 85 -0.16 -5.76 -10.59
CA CYS A 85 -0.13 -5.10 -9.30
C CYS A 85 -0.90 -3.78 -9.37
N GLU A 86 -1.51 -3.38 -8.26
CA GLU A 86 -2.04 -2.03 -8.15
C GLU A 86 -0.93 -0.99 -8.41
N PRO A 87 -1.29 0.17 -9.01
CA PRO A 87 -0.31 1.20 -9.31
C PRO A 87 0.34 1.71 -8.02
N CYS A 88 1.64 1.96 -8.09
CA CYS A 88 2.37 2.56 -6.99
C CYS A 88 1.90 4.00 -6.76
N THR A 89 1.75 4.39 -5.50
CA THR A 89 1.59 5.80 -5.12
C THR A 89 2.61 6.18 -4.07
N CYS A 90 3.01 7.44 -4.06
CA CYS A 90 4.04 7.96 -3.15
C CYS A 90 3.43 9.04 -2.26
N GLY A 91 3.66 8.92 -0.96
CA GLY A 91 3.34 9.95 0.01
C GLY A 91 4.20 11.21 -0.21
N PRO A 92 3.75 12.37 0.30
CA PRO A 92 4.49 13.61 0.15
C PRO A 92 5.78 13.59 0.96
N ALA A 93 6.82 14.22 0.42
CA ALA A 93 8.02 14.56 1.18
C ALA A 93 7.70 15.70 2.17
N ARG A 94 8.40 15.72 3.31
CA ARG A 94 8.18 16.71 4.36
C ARG A 94 9.44 17.54 4.57
N CYS A 95 9.25 18.85 4.78
CA CYS A 95 10.30 19.70 5.30
C CYS A 95 10.46 19.46 6.80
N VAL A 96 11.71 19.22 7.22
CA VAL A 96 12.11 19.04 8.62
C VAL A 96 13.14 20.12 8.95
N LEU A 97 13.02 20.73 10.13
CA LEU A 97 14.00 21.71 10.58
C LEU A 97 15.32 21.01 10.86
N SER A 98 16.43 21.68 10.54
CA SER A 98 17.66 21.38 11.26
C SER A 98 17.45 21.75 12.72
N HIS A 99 17.76 20.83 13.62
CA HIS A 99 17.59 21.00 15.06
C HIS A 99 18.86 21.52 15.72
N THR A 100 19.84 22.03 14.95
CA THR A 100 21.11 22.48 15.51
C THR A 100 21.51 23.85 15.00
N VAL A 101 21.94 24.71 15.92
CA VAL A 101 22.67 25.94 15.64
C VAL A 101 23.97 25.87 16.42
N ASP A 102 25.10 25.93 15.71
CA ASP A 102 26.43 25.82 16.29
C ASP A 102 27.02 27.23 16.47
N VAL A 103 27.56 27.51 17.65
CA VAL A 103 28.13 28.83 18.00
C VAL A 103 29.63 28.68 18.22
N HIS A 104 30.41 29.55 17.59
CA HIS A 104 31.85 29.38 17.41
C HIS A 104 32.65 30.57 17.96
N SER A 105 33.80 30.28 18.56
CA SER A 105 34.66 31.29 19.21
C SER A 105 35.50 32.11 18.22
N SER A 106 35.70 31.64 16.98
CA SER A 106 36.63 32.26 16.03
C SER A 106 36.18 32.18 14.57
N SER A 107 36.98 32.76 13.68
CA SER A 107 36.54 33.36 12.42
C SER A 107 36.20 32.41 11.26
N VAL A 108 36.36 31.11 11.45
CA VAL A 108 36.04 30.10 10.44
C VAL A 108 35.37 28.94 11.14
N CYS A 109 34.04 28.82 10.98
CA CYS A 109 33.23 27.81 11.70
C CYS A 109 33.76 26.36 11.55
N ALA A 110 34.39 26.03 10.42
CA ALA A 110 34.98 24.70 10.17
C ALA A 110 36.31 24.44 10.92
N LEU A 111 36.98 25.48 11.41
CA LEU A 111 38.30 25.42 12.05
C LEU A 111 38.30 25.97 13.49
N SER A 112 37.17 26.52 13.93
CA SER A 112 37.00 27.15 15.24
C SER A 112 36.47 26.19 16.29
N ASP A 113 36.89 26.37 17.54
CA ASP A 113 36.31 25.65 18.67
C ASP A 113 34.81 25.98 18.83
N LEU A 114 34.02 24.94 19.08
CA LEU A 114 32.60 25.05 19.38
C LEU A 114 32.43 25.60 20.80
N VAL A 115 31.78 26.76 20.91
CA VAL A 115 31.44 27.40 22.20
C VAL A 115 30.20 26.74 22.77
N SER A 116 29.18 26.54 21.94
CA SER A 116 27.93 25.93 22.33
C SER A 116 27.21 25.36 21.11
N ARG A 117 26.39 24.34 21.35
CA ARG A 117 25.42 23.81 20.40
C ARG A 117 24.03 24.04 20.97
N ILE A 118 23.22 24.79 20.24
CA ILE A 118 21.80 24.95 20.53
C ILE A 118 21.08 23.80 19.86
N ASP A 119 20.51 22.89 20.64
CA ASP A 119 19.79 21.71 20.17
C ASP A 119 18.41 21.61 20.81
N PRO A 120 17.36 22.13 20.15
CA PRO A 120 15.98 22.00 20.61
C PRO A 120 15.42 20.56 20.54
N GLY A 121 16.16 19.61 19.96
CA GLY A 121 15.77 18.23 19.77
C GLY A 121 15.08 17.95 18.43
N SER A 122 15.04 16.67 18.05
CA SER A 122 14.50 16.20 16.76
C SER A 122 12.99 16.42 16.59
N SER A 123 12.25 16.60 17.68
CA SER A 123 10.81 16.89 17.68
C SER A 123 10.49 18.39 17.63
N TRP A 124 11.49 19.25 17.53
CA TRP A 124 11.28 20.70 17.51
C TRP A 124 10.54 21.14 16.24
N ASN A 125 9.44 21.87 16.44
CA ASN A 125 8.57 22.33 15.37
C ASN A 125 8.82 23.81 14.98
N GLY A 126 9.90 24.41 15.48
CA GLY A 126 10.25 25.80 15.21
C GLY A 126 9.71 26.82 16.20
N THR A 127 8.95 26.38 17.21
CA THR A 127 8.52 27.24 18.32
C THR A 127 9.70 27.86 19.06
N CYS A 128 9.48 28.94 19.80
CA CYS A 128 10.54 29.58 20.57
C CYS A 128 11.20 28.58 21.52
N PHE A 129 12.50 28.38 21.38
CA PHE A 129 13.30 27.53 22.24
C PHE A 129 14.20 28.41 23.12
N PRO A 130 13.88 28.58 24.42
CA PRO A 130 14.72 29.32 25.36
C PRO A 130 16.00 28.54 25.66
N LEU A 131 17.15 29.23 25.67
CA LEU A 131 18.38 28.65 26.19
C LEU A 131 18.37 28.72 27.72
N PRO A 132 18.64 27.61 28.44
CA PRO A 132 18.73 27.63 29.90
C PRO A 132 19.87 28.54 30.38
N ASP A 133 20.99 28.52 29.64
CA ASP A 133 22.15 29.38 29.86
C ASP A 133 22.42 30.20 28.59
N PRO A 134 21.93 31.46 28.54
CA PRO A 134 22.15 32.33 27.39
C PRO A 134 23.62 32.60 27.11
N ILE A 135 24.00 32.55 25.83
CA ILE A 135 25.39 32.69 25.39
C ILE A 135 25.78 34.18 25.39
N PRO A 136 26.81 34.59 26.14
CA PRO A 136 27.28 35.98 26.18
C PRO A 136 27.78 36.47 24.81
N SER A 137 27.65 37.77 24.54
CA SER A 137 28.03 38.38 23.26
C SER A 137 29.53 38.34 22.95
N ASP A 138 30.37 38.24 23.99
CA ASP A 138 31.83 38.17 23.91
C ASP A 138 32.36 36.73 23.88
N ALA A 139 31.49 35.74 24.07
CA ALA A 139 31.86 34.33 24.09
C ALA A 139 32.00 33.73 22.68
N TYR A 140 31.52 34.42 21.63
CA TYR A 140 31.49 33.90 20.28
C TYR A 140 31.75 34.98 19.22
N ALA A 141 32.14 34.54 18.02
CA ALA A 141 32.38 35.40 16.87
C ALA A 141 31.51 35.03 15.66
N PHE A 142 31.17 33.74 15.51
CA PHE A 142 30.43 33.23 14.37
C PHE A 142 29.33 32.24 14.80
N VAL A 143 28.27 32.17 14.00
CA VAL A 143 27.16 31.23 14.16
C VAL A 143 27.01 30.44 12.87
N THR A 144 26.90 29.12 13.01
CA THR A 144 26.54 28.20 11.92
C THR A 144 25.08 27.80 12.04
N ILE A 145 24.33 28.03 10.97
CA ILE A 145 22.93 27.59 10.84
C ILE A 145 22.88 26.57 9.70
N HIS A 146 22.29 25.41 9.99
CA HIS A 146 22.15 24.32 9.02
C HIS A 146 20.85 24.49 8.22
N PRO A 147 20.84 24.16 6.92
CA PRO A 147 19.63 24.20 6.09
C PRO A 147 18.56 23.22 6.59
N PRO A 148 17.27 23.43 6.28
CA PRO A 148 16.26 22.41 6.50
C PRO A 148 16.52 21.16 5.67
N LEU A 149 15.95 20.03 6.10
CA LEU A 149 16.04 18.76 5.38
C LEU A 149 14.71 18.44 4.70
N VAL A 150 14.77 17.88 3.50
CA VAL A 150 13.62 17.27 2.82
C VAL A 150 13.68 15.77 3.11
N THR A 151 12.62 15.19 3.67
CA THR A 151 12.56 13.73 3.84
C THR A 151 12.38 13.03 2.51
N ASP A 152 12.85 11.79 2.43
CA ASP A 152 12.58 10.93 1.27
C ASP A 152 11.07 10.69 1.08
N CYS A 153 10.67 10.55 -0.18
CA CYS A 153 9.34 10.08 -0.55
C CYS A 153 9.16 8.62 -0.12
N GLN A 154 8.02 8.29 0.47
CA GLN A 154 7.71 6.92 0.92
C GLN A 154 6.55 6.32 0.14
N PRO A 155 6.63 5.06 -0.29
CA PRO A 155 5.54 4.39 -1.00
C PRO A 155 4.34 4.16 -0.07
N ILE A 156 3.13 4.32 -0.61
CA ILE A 156 1.88 4.07 0.10
C ILE A 156 0.93 3.29 -0.84
N PRO A 157 0.62 2.02 -0.55
CA PRO A 157 1.28 1.14 0.43
C PRO A 157 2.72 0.78 0.00
N GLU A 158 3.52 0.22 0.92
CA GLU A 158 4.89 -0.24 0.62
C GLU A 158 4.90 -1.37 -0.43
N VAL A 159 3.95 -2.31 -0.31
CA VAL A 159 3.69 -3.35 -1.29
C VAL A 159 2.24 -3.21 -1.74
N PRO A 160 1.97 -2.96 -3.04
CA PRO A 160 0.62 -2.87 -3.55
C PRO A 160 -0.06 -4.24 -3.59
N ALA A 161 -1.39 -4.25 -3.56
CA ALA A 161 -2.15 -5.47 -3.69
C ALA A 161 -2.06 -6.01 -5.13
N LEU A 162 -2.21 -7.32 -5.26
CA LEU A 162 -2.44 -7.95 -6.55
C LEU A 162 -3.88 -7.62 -6.99
N ARG A 163 -4.07 -7.16 -8.23
CA ARG A 163 -5.42 -7.01 -8.79
C ARG A 163 -5.87 -8.33 -9.38
N HIS A 164 -7.09 -8.74 -9.06
CA HIS A 164 -7.74 -9.93 -9.60
C HIS A 164 -8.85 -9.53 -10.57
N THR A 165 -8.50 -9.28 -11.82
CA THR A 165 -9.41 -8.58 -12.77
C THR A 165 -10.57 -9.48 -13.25
N ASN A 166 -10.35 -10.80 -13.28
CA ASN A 166 -11.33 -11.79 -13.76
C ASN A 166 -11.68 -12.85 -12.70
N MET A 167 -11.40 -12.56 -11.44
CA MET A 167 -11.68 -13.45 -10.33
C MET A 167 -12.41 -12.68 -9.23
N ASN A 168 -13.25 -13.39 -8.49
CA ASN A 168 -13.91 -12.88 -7.30
C ASN A 168 -13.34 -13.58 -6.07
N PHE A 169 -13.20 -12.82 -5.00
CA PHE A 169 -12.88 -13.40 -3.70
C PHE A 169 -14.14 -14.06 -3.15
N VAL A 170 -13.99 -15.28 -2.64
CA VAL A 170 -15.06 -16.01 -1.96
C VAL A 170 -14.64 -16.39 -0.56
N ARG A 171 -15.60 -16.33 0.37
CA ARG A 171 -15.44 -16.79 1.75
C ARG A 171 -16.65 -17.59 2.18
N ALA A 172 -16.41 -18.77 2.72
CA ALA A 172 -17.44 -19.63 3.27
C ALA A 172 -17.32 -19.74 4.79
N CYS A 173 -18.41 -19.46 5.47
CA CYS A 173 -18.53 -19.56 6.93
C CYS A 173 -19.52 -20.66 7.32
N GLY A 174 -19.29 -21.28 8.48
CA GLY A 174 -20.21 -22.22 9.11
C GLY A 174 -21.45 -21.54 9.70
N PRO A 175 -22.41 -22.32 10.23
CA PRO A 175 -23.72 -21.85 10.67
C PRO A 175 -23.73 -21.06 11.99
N ASP A 176 -22.71 -21.23 12.84
CA ASP A 176 -22.65 -20.64 14.19
C ASP A 176 -22.19 -19.17 14.20
N ILE A 177 -22.75 -18.34 13.31
CA ILE A 177 -22.40 -16.92 13.23
C ILE A 177 -23.59 -16.04 13.63
N ASP A 178 -23.38 -15.19 14.62
CA ASP A 178 -24.36 -14.20 15.12
C ASP A 178 -24.33 -12.94 14.24
N VAL A 179 -24.30 -13.13 12.92
CA VAL A 179 -24.07 -12.07 11.94
C VAL A 179 -25.39 -11.68 11.31
N VAL A 180 -25.71 -10.39 11.39
CA VAL A 180 -26.75 -9.78 10.55
C VAL A 180 -26.38 -10.07 9.10
N LEU A 181 -27.13 -10.97 8.45
CA LEU A 181 -26.89 -11.66 7.17
C LEU A 181 -26.79 -10.76 5.92
N THR A 182 -26.36 -9.51 6.05
CA THR A 182 -26.19 -8.63 4.88
C THR A 182 -24.92 -9.03 4.13
N GLY A 183 -25.10 -9.64 2.94
CA GLY A 183 -24.01 -9.92 2.00
C GLY A 183 -23.61 -11.39 1.86
N PHE A 184 -24.24 -12.32 2.59
CA PHE A 184 -24.03 -13.77 2.41
C PHE A 184 -25.22 -14.42 1.70
N SER A 185 -24.92 -15.33 0.77
CA SER A 185 -25.88 -16.31 0.28
C SER A 185 -25.91 -17.52 1.21
N ARG A 186 -27.09 -18.10 1.41
CA ARG A 186 -27.30 -19.32 2.18
C ARG A 186 -27.18 -20.51 1.23
N CYS A 187 -26.23 -21.37 1.49
CA CYS A 187 -25.89 -22.49 0.62
C CYS A 187 -25.80 -23.79 1.41
N TYR A 188 -25.98 -24.90 0.71
CA TYR A 188 -25.79 -26.25 1.23
C TYR A 188 -24.99 -27.08 0.23
N PRO A 189 -24.24 -28.10 0.67
CA PRO A 189 -23.76 -29.13 -0.24
C PRO A 189 -24.93 -29.76 -1.01
N PRO A 190 -24.72 -30.26 -2.25
CA PRO A 190 -25.78 -30.98 -2.96
C PRO A 190 -26.19 -32.24 -2.20
N GLN A 191 -27.39 -32.73 -2.49
CA GLN A 191 -27.86 -34.02 -1.99
C GLN A 191 -26.92 -35.16 -2.44
N PRO A 192 -26.95 -36.34 -1.80
CA PRO A 192 -26.10 -37.48 -2.20
C PRO A 192 -26.28 -37.94 -3.65
N ASN A 193 -27.43 -37.64 -4.27
CA ASN A 193 -27.70 -37.89 -5.69
C ASN A 193 -27.18 -36.77 -6.63
N GLY A 194 -26.57 -35.72 -6.08
CA GLY A 194 -26.05 -34.56 -6.81
C GLY A 194 -27.07 -33.43 -7.05
N GLU A 195 -28.34 -33.59 -6.64
CA GLU A 195 -29.38 -32.59 -6.86
C GLU A 195 -29.42 -31.53 -5.75
N CYS A 196 -29.94 -30.35 -6.07
CA CYS A 196 -30.13 -29.28 -5.10
C CYS A 196 -31.41 -29.46 -4.26
N TRP A 197 -31.41 -28.82 -3.08
CA TRP A 197 -32.53 -28.83 -2.14
C TRP A 197 -33.64 -27.85 -2.56
N ALA A 198 -34.86 -28.06 -2.06
CA ALA A 198 -35.95 -27.09 -2.24
C ALA A 198 -35.54 -25.69 -1.74
N GLY A 199 -35.86 -24.64 -2.50
CA GLY A 199 -35.53 -23.26 -2.16
C GLY A 199 -34.04 -22.89 -2.32
N HIS A 200 -33.21 -23.83 -2.78
CA HIS A 200 -31.78 -23.66 -3.02
C HIS A 200 -31.40 -24.16 -4.42
N GLU A 201 -32.21 -23.84 -5.42
CA GLU A 201 -32.11 -24.44 -6.76
C GLU A 201 -30.92 -23.92 -7.61
N ILE A 202 -30.17 -22.92 -7.13
CA ILE A 202 -28.99 -22.44 -7.85
C ILE A 202 -27.80 -23.31 -7.47
N GLN A 203 -27.39 -24.17 -8.40
CA GLN A 203 -26.14 -24.91 -8.27
C GLN A 203 -24.96 -24.06 -8.76
N TRP A 204 -23.95 -23.96 -7.92
CA TRP A 204 -22.65 -23.40 -8.22
C TRP A 204 -21.60 -24.51 -8.17
N GLU A 205 -20.80 -24.60 -9.22
CA GLU A 205 -19.61 -25.45 -9.27
C GLU A 205 -18.42 -24.56 -9.66
N PHE A 206 -17.39 -24.53 -8.82
CA PHE A 206 -16.21 -23.71 -9.08
C PHE A 206 -14.96 -24.32 -8.43
N PRO A 207 -13.82 -24.30 -9.13
CA PRO A 207 -12.52 -24.53 -8.51
C PRO A 207 -12.15 -23.32 -7.65
N LEU A 208 -11.70 -23.56 -6.42
CA LEU A 208 -11.10 -22.54 -5.59
C LEU A 208 -9.61 -22.45 -5.93
N TYR A 209 -9.13 -21.28 -6.33
CA TYR A 209 -7.72 -21.06 -6.58
C TYR A 209 -7.03 -20.56 -5.31
N ASN A 210 -5.91 -21.19 -4.98
CA ASN A 210 -4.96 -20.66 -4.01
C ASN A 210 -3.97 -19.78 -4.77
N ASP A 211 -4.09 -18.47 -4.60
CA ASP A 211 -3.20 -17.50 -5.23
C ASP A 211 -2.19 -16.96 -4.22
N THR A 212 -0.96 -17.44 -4.36
CA THR A 212 0.16 -17.02 -3.52
C THR A 212 1.01 -15.94 -4.18
N ARG A 213 0.58 -15.43 -5.34
CA ARG A 213 1.34 -14.43 -6.08
C ARG A 213 1.43 -13.12 -5.30
N ALA A 214 2.62 -12.55 -5.27
CA ALA A 214 2.90 -11.31 -4.56
C ALA A 214 3.59 -10.29 -5.46
N CYS A 215 3.20 -9.04 -5.23
CA CYS A 215 3.74 -7.87 -5.89
C CYS A 215 5.09 -7.46 -5.28
N SER A 216 5.97 -6.89 -6.09
CA SER A 216 7.21 -6.29 -5.61
C SER A 216 6.92 -4.99 -4.83
N PRO A 217 7.77 -4.61 -3.86
CA PRO A 217 7.65 -3.31 -3.22
C PRO A 217 7.70 -2.16 -4.23
N CYS A 218 6.95 -1.10 -3.95
CA CYS A 218 7.03 0.15 -4.70
C CYS A 218 8.29 0.93 -4.32
N SER A 219 8.84 1.69 -5.27
CA SER A 219 9.91 2.65 -5.01
C SER A 219 9.47 4.04 -5.45
N CYS A 220 9.81 5.04 -4.65
CA CYS A 220 9.52 6.43 -4.92
C CYS A 220 10.78 7.14 -5.42
N GLY A 221 10.59 8.04 -6.39
CA GLY A 221 11.65 8.93 -6.85
C GLY A 221 11.99 9.99 -5.82
N GLU A 222 13.03 10.76 -6.14
CA GLU A 222 13.38 11.93 -5.33
C GLU A 222 12.24 12.96 -5.33
N PRO A 223 12.06 13.70 -4.22
CA PRO A 223 11.09 14.79 -4.17
C PRO A 223 11.36 15.80 -5.30
N SER A 224 10.30 16.13 -6.06
CA SER A 224 10.37 17.05 -7.18
C SER A 224 9.45 18.25 -6.94
N GLY A 225 9.98 19.45 -7.19
CA GLY A 225 9.32 20.69 -6.77
C GLY A 225 9.32 20.85 -5.24
N GLY A 226 9.01 22.06 -4.77
CA GLY A 226 9.11 22.41 -3.35
C GLY A 226 10.53 22.76 -2.95
N ASP A 227 10.75 24.01 -2.55
CA ASP A 227 12.01 24.43 -1.92
C ASP A 227 11.72 24.55 -0.42
N CYS A 228 12.17 23.59 0.38
CA CYS A 228 12.01 23.68 1.83
C CYS A 228 12.73 24.92 2.32
N ARG A 229 11.99 25.98 2.61
CA ARG A 229 12.55 27.23 3.12
C ARG A 229 12.21 27.41 4.57
N VAL A 230 13.22 27.82 5.33
CA VAL A 230 13.10 28.10 6.75
C VAL A 230 13.73 29.44 7.04
N GLN A 231 12.99 30.23 7.81
CA GLN A 231 13.50 31.43 8.44
C GLN A 231 13.86 31.11 9.88
N THR A 232 15.15 31.17 10.23
CA THR A 232 15.65 30.98 11.58
C THR A 232 16.06 32.33 12.16
N THR A 233 15.54 32.64 13.34
CA THR A 233 15.82 33.89 14.08
C THR A 233 16.44 33.54 15.42
N LEU A 234 17.57 34.19 15.73
CA LEU A 234 18.16 34.16 17.05
C LEU A 234 17.70 35.41 17.80
N HIS A 235 17.36 35.24 19.08
CA HIS A 235 16.82 36.29 19.92
C HIS A 235 17.71 36.58 21.11
N SER A 236 17.68 37.82 21.59
CA SER A 236 18.49 38.26 22.74
C SER A 236 17.93 37.77 24.07
N GLN A 237 16.60 37.69 24.14
CA GLN A 237 15.83 37.28 25.29
C GLN A 237 15.34 35.84 25.15
N VAL A 238 15.11 35.19 26.28
CA VAL A 238 14.68 33.79 26.36
C VAL A 238 13.24 33.58 25.84
N ASP A 239 12.44 34.62 25.78
CA ASP A 239 11.03 34.59 25.34
C ASP A 239 10.85 34.89 23.84
N CYS A 240 11.95 35.00 23.08
CA CYS A 240 11.96 35.38 21.67
C CYS A 240 11.33 36.76 21.39
N SER A 241 11.43 37.72 22.32
CA SER A 241 10.83 39.05 22.15
C SER A 241 11.66 40.04 21.32
N GLU A 242 12.98 39.84 21.23
CA GLU A 242 13.91 40.78 20.62
C GLU A 242 14.88 40.03 19.69
N ASP A 243 14.83 40.37 18.41
CA ASP A 243 15.60 39.71 17.35
C ASP A 243 17.05 40.22 17.34
N LEU A 244 18.02 39.30 17.31
CA LEU A 244 19.43 39.60 17.05
C LEU A 244 19.74 39.55 15.56
N GLY A 245 19.14 38.58 14.88
CA GLY A 245 19.41 38.31 13.48
C GLY A 245 18.53 37.20 12.95
N THR A 246 18.23 37.30 11.66
CA THR A 246 17.39 36.35 10.94
C THR A 246 18.14 35.86 9.72
N VAL A 247 18.04 34.56 9.48
CA VAL A 247 18.61 33.89 8.31
C VAL A 247 17.51 33.11 7.61
N LEU A 248 17.45 33.25 6.29
CA LEU A 248 16.61 32.45 5.41
C LEU A 248 17.47 31.39 4.73
N MET A 249 17.05 30.12 4.80
CA MET A 249 17.74 29.02 4.15
C MET A 249 16.78 28.13 3.37
N SER A 250 17.24 27.66 2.22
CA SER A 250 16.68 26.58 1.41
C SER A 250 17.29 25.23 1.80
N GLY A 251 16.57 24.13 1.59
CA GLY A 251 17.11 22.77 1.78
C GLY A 251 18.24 22.41 0.81
N LEU A 252 18.44 23.18 -0.27
CA LEU A 252 19.55 23.03 -1.21
C LEU A 252 20.79 23.85 -0.79
N ASP A 253 20.66 24.72 0.21
CA ASP A 253 21.77 25.54 0.67
C ASP A 253 22.80 24.70 1.43
N LYS A 254 24.04 25.20 1.48
CA LYS A 254 25.05 24.70 2.40
C LYS A 254 24.85 25.34 3.78
N PRO A 255 25.36 24.72 4.87
CA PRO A 255 25.39 25.37 6.18
C PRO A 255 25.97 26.78 6.09
N LEU A 256 25.24 27.76 6.63
CA LEU A 256 25.65 29.16 6.62
C LEU A 256 26.48 29.45 7.88
N CYS A 257 27.73 29.84 7.70
CA CYS A 257 28.59 30.39 8.75
C CYS A 257 28.60 31.92 8.64
N THR A 258 28.13 32.63 9.67
CA THR A 258 28.00 34.10 9.64
C THR A 258 28.45 34.76 10.95
N ASN A 259 28.98 35.99 10.85
CA ASN A 259 29.29 36.88 11.98
C ASN A 259 28.31 38.06 12.09
N THR A 260 27.23 38.04 11.31
CA THR A 260 26.22 39.11 11.31
C THR A 260 25.31 39.06 12.54
N ILE A 261 25.30 37.95 13.27
CA ILE A 261 24.52 37.78 14.51
C ILE A 261 25.42 38.18 15.68
N GLN A 262 25.15 39.33 16.28
CA GLN A 262 25.94 39.88 17.38
C GLN A 262 25.02 40.20 18.56
N GLY A 263 25.46 39.87 19.77
CA GLY A 263 24.69 40.10 20.99
C GLY A 263 24.61 38.86 21.85
N ARG A 264 23.99 38.96 23.02
CA ARG A 264 23.76 37.80 23.88
C ARG A 264 22.67 36.93 23.26
N ILE A 265 22.91 35.65 23.01
CA ILE A 265 21.89 34.73 22.45
C ILE A 265 21.09 34.10 23.59
N GLY A 266 19.81 34.43 23.68
CA GLY A 266 18.88 33.93 24.70
C GLY A 266 17.88 32.88 24.21
N ALA A 267 17.52 32.89 22.93
CA ALA A 267 16.59 31.91 22.36
C ALA A 267 16.79 31.75 20.84
N VAL A 268 16.21 30.67 20.29
CA VAL A 268 16.12 30.43 18.85
C VAL A 268 14.68 30.12 18.45
N ARG A 269 14.28 30.58 17.28
CA ARG A 269 12.97 30.28 16.68
C ARG A 269 13.15 30.01 15.18
N SER A 270 12.38 29.08 14.63
CA SER A 270 12.36 28.81 13.19
C SER A 270 10.94 28.75 12.65
N ILE A 271 10.73 29.29 11.46
CA ILE A 271 9.42 29.31 10.80
C ILE A 271 9.59 28.73 9.40
N PHE A 272 8.76 27.74 9.06
CA PHE A 272 8.71 27.23 7.69
C PHE A 272 8.02 28.22 6.76
N LEU A 273 8.65 28.47 5.62
CA LEU A 273 8.09 29.16 4.47
C LEU A 273 7.90 28.07 3.41
N LYS A 274 6.76 27.39 3.43
CA LYS A 274 6.55 26.14 2.68
C LYS A 274 6.21 26.36 1.22
N ASP A 275 6.87 25.58 0.36
CA ASP A 275 6.34 25.07 -0.90
C ASP A 275 6.30 23.53 -0.77
N ASP A 276 5.17 22.88 -1.06
CA ASP A 276 5.03 21.43 -0.90
C ASP A 276 5.80 20.69 -2.00
N ALA A 277 6.65 19.74 -1.61
CA ALA A 277 7.35 18.87 -2.54
C ALA A 277 6.45 17.72 -3.00
N THR A 278 6.46 17.44 -4.31
CA THR A 278 5.66 16.37 -4.90
C THR A 278 6.51 15.13 -5.15
N CYS A 279 5.93 13.97 -4.87
CA CYS A 279 6.59 12.68 -5.02
C CYS A 279 5.90 11.86 -6.10
N ALA A 280 6.69 11.27 -6.99
CA ALA A 280 6.21 10.33 -8.00
C ALA A 280 6.88 8.96 -7.81
N PRO A 281 6.20 7.86 -8.16
CA PRO A 281 6.84 6.55 -8.23
C PRO A 281 8.03 6.57 -9.20
N SER A 282 9.12 5.91 -8.82
CA SER A 282 10.27 5.71 -9.71
C SER A 282 10.14 4.45 -10.56
N THR A 283 9.44 3.44 -10.03
CA THR A 283 9.22 2.15 -10.68
C THR A 283 7.84 1.62 -10.32
N ASP A 284 7.15 1.06 -11.30
CA ASP A 284 5.91 0.32 -11.06
C ASP A 284 6.20 -1.01 -10.36
N SER A 285 5.22 -1.49 -9.61
CA SER A 285 5.26 -2.82 -9.00
C SER A 285 4.93 -3.90 -10.03
N THR A 286 5.58 -5.04 -9.90
CA THR A 286 5.38 -6.21 -10.78
C THR A 286 5.17 -7.46 -9.95
N VAL A 287 4.49 -8.45 -10.52
CA VAL A 287 4.35 -9.77 -9.88
C VAL A 287 5.70 -10.47 -9.95
N VAL A 288 6.32 -10.72 -8.79
CA VAL A 288 7.70 -11.23 -8.72
C VAL A 288 7.81 -12.62 -8.12
N SER A 289 6.76 -13.12 -7.47
CA SER A 289 6.80 -14.42 -6.79
C SER A 289 5.41 -15.03 -6.66
N GLY A 290 5.38 -16.32 -6.33
CA GLY A 290 4.18 -17.12 -6.10
C GLY A 290 3.60 -17.78 -7.35
N THR A 291 2.64 -18.66 -7.12
CA THR A 291 1.89 -19.37 -8.14
C THR A 291 0.40 -19.25 -7.87
N ILE A 292 -0.38 -19.40 -8.93
CA ILE A 292 -1.80 -19.66 -8.82
C ILE A 292 -2.04 -21.12 -9.15
N GLU A 293 -2.56 -21.86 -8.17
CA GLU A 293 -2.79 -23.29 -8.29
C GLU A 293 -4.27 -23.60 -8.09
N PRO A 294 -4.87 -24.48 -8.92
CA PRO A 294 -6.20 -24.99 -8.66
C PRO A 294 -6.19 -25.78 -7.35
N GLY A 295 -7.02 -25.37 -6.40
CA GLY A 295 -7.35 -26.12 -5.20
C GLY A 295 -8.59 -26.99 -5.41
N ASP A 296 -9.35 -27.19 -4.34
CA ASP A 296 -10.55 -28.04 -4.36
C ASP A 296 -11.69 -27.40 -5.17
N THR A 297 -12.40 -28.24 -5.93
CA THR A 297 -13.66 -27.85 -6.57
C THR A 297 -14.80 -27.98 -5.57
N HIS A 298 -15.51 -26.88 -5.36
CA HIS A 298 -16.70 -26.84 -4.51
C HIS A 298 -17.96 -26.88 -5.37
N VAL A 299 -18.92 -27.69 -4.93
CA VAL A 299 -20.28 -27.73 -5.48
C VAL A 299 -21.25 -27.33 -4.37
N LEU A 300 -22.04 -26.27 -4.59
CA LEU A 300 -22.96 -25.71 -3.62
C LEU A 300 -24.32 -25.42 -4.25
N CYS A 301 -25.37 -25.61 -3.47
CA CYS A 301 -26.75 -25.28 -3.80
C CYS A 301 -27.18 -24.09 -2.94
N CYS A 302 -27.37 -22.93 -3.55
CA CYS A 302 -27.62 -21.67 -2.86
C CYS A 302 -29.05 -21.16 -3.09
N ASN A 303 -29.54 -20.38 -2.14
CA ASN A 303 -30.79 -19.64 -2.29
C ASN A 303 -30.69 -18.62 -3.42
N ARG A 304 -31.84 -18.31 -4.03
CA ARG A 304 -31.97 -17.30 -5.08
C ARG A 304 -31.83 -15.88 -4.55
#